data_AF-A0A917JIJ0-F1
#
_entry.id   AF-A0A917JIJ0-F1
#
_cell.length_a   1.000
_cell.length_b   1.000
_cell.length_c   1.000
_cell.angle_alpha   90.00
_cell.angle_beta   90.00
_cell.angle_gamma   90.00
#
_symmetry.space_group_name_H-M   'P 1'
#
loop_
_entity.id
_entity.type
_entity.pdbx_description
1 polymer ?
#
loop_
_entity_poly.entity_id
_entity_poly.type
_entity_poly.pdbx_seq_one_letter_code
_entity_poly.pdbx_strand_id
1 'polypeptide(L)'
;MSSSLKKWEAAEITAFQEQFLFWYYQHKRTLPWRGTNNPYFIWISEIMLQQTRVDTVMGYYYRFIEKYPTIQALAEAEEESLLKVWEGLGYYSRARNLKVAAQQVVNEFGGQFPETFEEIQTLKGIGPYTAGAISSIAFELPEPAIDGNLMRVGSRLFGIDADIAKASSRKFFDEAFREVISHEAPGDMNQAFMDLGSSICTPTNPDCSNCPLKDFCHAYQTKTQSNYPVKSKKVPPKDVYYIAGVIENNQKEFLIVQRPEKGLLAKLWHYPLEEVSAETFKSYQTNYVKQEQQLALDLIAEDEPLDIFTELPIIWQTRHLGEVKHVFSHLRWHVLVFYGRTNGKFDLEGGHWFAEKDFESITFPTIQQKLVAQYSENQKVRKVL
;
A
#
# COMPACT_ATOMS: atom_id res chain seq x y z
N MET A 1 12.02 -24.29 19.46
CA MET A 1 11.53 -25.68 19.49
C MET A 1 10.09 -25.61 19.04
N SER A 2 9.76 -26.08 17.85
CA SER A 2 8.36 -26.13 17.40
C SER A 2 7.68 -27.20 18.27
N SER A 3 6.73 -26.81 19.13
CA SER A 3 5.85 -27.78 19.77
C SER A 3 5.28 -28.69 18.70
N SER A 4 5.25 -30.01 18.91
CA SER A 4 4.55 -30.93 18.01
C SER A 4 3.13 -30.41 17.80
N LEU A 5 2.77 -30.06 16.57
CA LEU A 5 1.40 -29.70 16.21
C LEU A 5 0.47 -30.80 16.74
N LYS A 6 -0.61 -30.41 17.41
CA LYS A 6 -1.67 -31.37 17.77
C LYS A 6 -2.20 -31.92 16.44
N LYS A 7 -1.92 -33.19 16.14
CA LYS A 7 -2.53 -33.87 15.00
C LYS A 7 -4.01 -34.06 15.28
N TRP A 8 -4.84 -33.69 14.31
CA TRP A 8 -6.28 -33.86 14.44
C TRP A 8 -6.70 -35.17 13.77
N GLU A 9 -7.65 -35.87 14.37
CA GLU A 9 -8.23 -37.04 13.74
C GLU A 9 -9.14 -36.63 12.57
N ALA A 10 -9.34 -37.50 11.58
CA ALA A 10 -10.13 -37.17 10.38
C ALA A 10 -11.56 -36.70 10.71
N ALA A 11 -12.18 -37.26 11.75
CA ALA A 11 -13.50 -36.84 12.23
C ALA A 11 -13.48 -35.43 12.86
N GLU A 12 -12.40 -35.06 13.57
CA GLU A 12 -12.23 -33.71 14.12
C GLU A 12 -12.05 -32.69 12.99
N ILE A 13 -11.27 -33.04 11.96
CA ILE A 13 -11.06 -32.19 10.76
C ILE A 13 -12.38 -31.96 10.03
N THR A 14 -13.17 -33.02 9.84
CA THR A 14 -14.49 -32.93 9.17
C THR A 14 -15.42 -32.01 9.95
N ALA A 15 -15.55 -32.21 11.27
CA ALA A 15 -16.38 -31.35 12.12
C ALA A 15 -15.93 -29.88 12.11
N PHE A 16 -14.61 -29.65 12.10
CA PHE A 16 -14.05 -28.31 11.96
C PHE A 16 -14.44 -27.65 10.64
N GLN A 17 -14.26 -28.36 9.51
CA GLN A 17 -14.57 -27.84 8.18
C GLN A 17 -16.06 -27.50 8.05
N GLU A 18 -16.94 -28.42 8.46
CA GLU A 18 -18.39 -28.23 8.41
C GLU A 18 -18.83 -27.03 9.26
N GLN A 19 -18.39 -26.96 10.52
CA GLN A 19 -18.74 -25.86 11.43
C GLN A 19 -18.25 -24.52 10.91
N PHE A 20 -17.03 -24.48 10.35
CA PHE A 20 -16.44 -23.24 9.87
C PHE A 20 -17.08 -22.73 8.58
N LEU A 21 -17.29 -23.62 7.61
CA LEU A 21 -17.95 -23.28 6.35
C LEU A 21 -19.42 -22.90 6.60
N PHE A 22 -20.11 -23.59 7.50
CA PHE A 22 -21.47 -23.21 7.90
C PHE A 22 -21.51 -21.77 8.43
N TRP A 23 -20.60 -21.41 9.35
CA TRP A 23 -20.49 -20.04 9.84
C TRP A 23 -20.21 -19.05 8.69
N TYR A 24 -19.30 -19.39 7.78
CA TYR A 24 -18.96 -18.53 6.65
C TYR A 24 -20.17 -18.27 5.76
N TYR A 25 -20.94 -19.30 5.39
CA TYR A 25 -22.12 -19.11 4.55
C TYR A 25 -23.21 -18.23 5.19
N GLN A 26 -23.30 -18.21 6.52
CA GLN A 26 -24.24 -17.33 7.24
C GLN A 26 -23.76 -15.88 7.36
N HIS A 27 -22.44 -15.64 7.33
CA HIS A 27 -21.86 -14.33 7.67
C HIS A 27 -21.02 -13.69 6.56
N LYS A 28 -20.78 -14.38 5.44
CA LYS A 28 -19.89 -13.91 4.38
C LYS A 28 -20.34 -12.57 3.83
N ARG A 29 -19.37 -11.68 3.69
CA ARG A 29 -19.60 -10.35 3.09
C ARG A 29 -19.86 -10.50 1.60
N THR A 30 -20.82 -9.73 1.10
CA THR A 30 -21.01 -9.56 -0.34
C THR A 30 -19.97 -8.55 -0.84
N LEU A 31 -19.03 -9.02 -1.66
CA LEU A 31 -17.98 -8.20 -2.26
C LEU A 31 -17.93 -8.47 -3.77
N PRO A 32 -17.56 -7.47 -4.61
CA PRO A 32 -17.65 -7.61 -6.07
C PRO A 32 -16.80 -8.77 -6.61
N TRP A 33 -15.61 -8.94 -6.05
CA TRP A 33 -14.67 -10.00 -6.42
C TRP A 33 -14.97 -11.38 -5.79
N ARG A 34 -15.97 -11.48 -4.92
CA ARG A 34 -16.43 -12.76 -4.34
C ARG A 34 -17.63 -13.36 -5.09
N GLY A 35 -18.23 -12.60 -6.01
CA GLY A 35 -19.35 -13.06 -6.84
C GLY A 35 -18.92 -13.66 -8.18
N THR A 36 -17.64 -14.00 -8.34
CA THR A 36 -17.05 -14.45 -9.59
C THR A 36 -15.96 -15.47 -9.34
N ASN A 37 -15.84 -16.44 -10.25
CA ASN A 37 -14.71 -17.38 -10.31
C ASN A 37 -13.70 -16.98 -11.38
N ASN A 38 -13.84 -15.77 -11.97
CA ASN A 38 -12.91 -15.31 -13.00
C ASN A 38 -11.54 -15.00 -12.36
N PRO A 39 -10.46 -15.72 -12.75
CA PRO A 39 -9.15 -15.58 -12.12
C PRO A 39 -8.55 -14.19 -12.31
N TYR A 40 -8.83 -13.50 -13.42
CA TYR A 40 -8.38 -12.13 -13.64
C TYR A 40 -8.97 -11.18 -12.59
N PHE A 41 -10.29 -11.24 -12.38
CA PHE A 41 -10.99 -10.39 -11.42
C PHE A 41 -10.59 -10.65 -9.98
N ILE A 42 -10.38 -11.92 -9.61
CA ILE A 42 -9.89 -12.32 -8.29
C ILE A 42 -8.45 -11.81 -8.11
N TRP A 43 -7.58 -12.02 -9.09
CA TRP A 43 -6.19 -11.58 -9.06
C TRP A 43 -6.07 -10.07 -8.86
N ILE A 44 -6.84 -9.26 -9.60
CA ILE A 44 -6.84 -7.80 -9.42
C ILE A 44 -7.24 -7.42 -8.00
N SER A 45 -8.30 -8.02 -7.44
CA SER A 45 -8.71 -7.71 -6.06
C SER A 45 -7.65 -8.10 -5.04
N GLU A 46 -7.02 -9.28 -5.20
CA GLU A 46 -6.01 -9.77 -4.26
C GLU A 46 -4.78 -8.85 -4.24
N ILE A 47 -4.34 -8.36 -5.40
CA ILE A 47 -3.23 -7.40 -5.47
C ILE A 47 -3.63 -6.06 -4.85
N MET A 48 -4.84 -5.56 -5.09
CA MET A 48 -5.32 -4.32 -4.48
C MET A 48 -5.42 -4.41 -2.96
N LEU A 49 -5.90 -5.54 -2.42
CA LEU A 49 -6.09 -5.78 -0.99
C LEU A 49 -4.78 -5.94 -0.20
N GLN A 50 -3.63 -6.12 -0.88
CA GLN A 50 -2.33 -6.12 -0.21
C GLN A 50 -2.12 -4.80 0.56
N GLN A 51 -2.09 -4.89 1.89
CA GLN A 51 -1.90 -3.74 2.79
C GLN A 51 -2.92 -2.59 2.58
N THR A 52 -4.10 -2.88 2.02
CA THR A 52 -5.15 -1.89 1.76
C THR A 52 -6.49 -2.41 2.29
N ARG A 53 -7.32 -1.54 2.86
CA ARG A 53 -8.62 -1.94 3.45
C ARG A 53 -9.66 -2.17 2.34
N VAL A 54 -10.58 -3.10 2.59
CA VAL A 54 -11.68 -3.45 1.67
C VAL A 54 -12.48 -2.22 1.23
N ASP A 55 -12.90 -1.37 2.18
CA ASP A 55 -13.71 -0.18 1.88
C ASP A 55 -13.01 0.80 0.94
N THR A 56 -11.68 0.90 1.07
CA THR A 56 -10.86 1.70 0.15
C THR A 56 -10.81 1.06 -1.23
N VAL A 57 -10.60 -0.26 -1.31
CA VAL A 57 -10.41 -0.99 -2.57
C VAL A 57 -11.64 -0.96 -3.47
N MET A 58 -12.87 -1.00 -2.91
CA MET A 58 -14.09 -1.14 -3.72
C MET A 58 -14.19 -0.14 -4.88
N GLY A 59 -14.00 1.16 -4.60
CA GLY A 59 -14.09 2.19 -5.64
C GLY A 59 -12.99 2.08 -6.70
N TYR A 60 -11.78 1.66 -6.31
CA TYR A 60 -10.69 1.45 -7.25
C TYR A 60 -10.90 0.21 -8.11
N TYR A 61 -11.38 -0.86 -7.50
CA TYR A 61 -11.66 -2.11 -8.20
C TYR A 61 -12.62 -1.89 -9.36
N TYR A 62 -13.76 -1.22 -9.11
CA TYR A 62 -14.75 -0.93 -10.16
C TYR A 62 -14.16 -0.09 -11.31
N ARG A 63 -13.49 1.02 -11.00
CA ARG A 63 -12.85 1.86 -12.05
C ARG A 63 -11.79 1.10 -12.84
N PHE A 64 -11.04 0.22 -12.16
CA PHE A 64 -9.98 -0.56 -12.77
C PHE A 64 -10.54 -1.60 -13.74
N ILE A 65 -11.52 -2.40 -13.33
CA ILE A 65 -12.13 -3.42 -14.19
C ILE A 65 -12.97 -2.80 -15.32
N GLU A 66 -13.55 -1.61 -15.11
CA GLU A 66 -14.24 -0.89 -16.17
C GLU A 66 -13.27 -0.47 -17.28
N LYS A 67 -12.10 0.06 -16.91
CA LYS A 67 -11.08 0.50 -17.87
C LYS A 67 -10.28 -0.65 -18.47
N TYR A 68 -9.99 -1.68 -17.68
CA TYR A 68 -9.22 -2.86 -18.05
C TYR A 68 -10.06 -4.12 -17.79
N PRO A 69 -11.07 -4.40 -18.63
CA PRO A 69 -12.02 -5.49 -18.38
C PRO A 69 -11.44 -6.89 -18.61
N THR A 70 -10.32 -6.99 -19.34
CA THR A 70 -9.67 -8.26 -19.67
C THR A 70 -8.17 -8.20 -19.40
N ILE A 71 -7.55 -9.38 -19.32
CA ILE A 71 -6.10 -9.48 -19.16
C ILE A 71 -5.34 -8.89 -20.35
N GLN A 72 -5.89 -9.00 -21.56
CA GLN A 72 -5.34 -8.37 -22.78
C GLN A 72 -5.37 -6.85 -22.66
N ALA A 73 -6.51 -6.27 -22.24
CA ALA A 73 -6.62 -4.82 -22.04
C ALA A 73 -5.62 -4.30 -21.00
N LEU A 74 -5.35 -5.06 -19.94
CA LEU A 74 -4.32 -4.73 -18.96
C LEU A 74 -2.89 -4.88 -19.51
N ALA A 75 -2.62 -5.92 -20.30
CA ALA A 75 -1.31 -6.16 -20.91
C ALA A 75 -0.90 -5.03 -21.87
N GLU A 76 -1.88 -4.49 -22.61
CA GLU A 76 -1.73 -3.40 -23.58
C GLU A 76 -1.78 -2.01 -22.93
N ALA A 77 -2.17 -1.90 -21.65
CA ALA A 77 -2.37 -0.64 -20.97
C ALA A 77 -1.11 0.26 -21.00
N GLU A 78 -1.25 1.52 -21.42
CA GLU A 78 -0.18 2.50 -21.27
C GLU A 78 0.17 2.71 -19.78
N GLU A 79 1.46 2.82 -19.46
CA GLU A 79 1.91 2.85 -18.07
C GLU A 79 1.34 4.05 -17.31
N GLU A 80 1.35 5.23 -17.91
CA GLU A 80 0.81 6.45 -17.28
C GLU A 80 -0.68 6.34 -17.00
N SER A 81 -1.46 5.84 -17.98
CA SER A 81 -2.88 5.58 -17.83
C SER A 81 -3.19 4.58 -16.71
N LEU A 82 -2.35 3.55 -16.56
CA LEU A 82 -2.47 2.54 -15.51
C LEU A 82 -2.16 3.13 -14.13
N LEU A 83 -1.08 3.90 -14.02
CA LEU A 83 -0.71 4.56 -12.76
C LEU A 83 -1.77 5.58 -12.33
N LYS A 84 -2.43 6.24 -13.29
CA LYS A 84 -3.51 7.17 -13.01
C LYS A 84 -4.73 6.49 -12.40
N VAL A 85 -5.12 5.31 -12.90
CA VAL A 85 -6.23 4.54 -12.34
C VAL A 85 -5.89 3.99 -10.94
N TRP A 86 -4.60 3.77 -10.69
CA TRP A 86 -4.06 3.33 -9.39
C TRP A 86 -3.78 4.48 -8.41
N GLU A 87 -3.93 5.73 -8.85
CA GLU A 87 -3.54 6.92 -8.08
C GLU A 87 -4.22 6.96 -6.72
N GLY A 88 -3.43 6.96 -5.64
CA GLY A 88 -3.94 7.02 -4.27
C GLY A 88 -4.05 5.66 -3.55
N LEU A 89 -3.95 4.52 -4.25
CA LEU A 89 -3.85 3.19 -3.60
C LEU A 89 -2.50 2.94 -2.94
N GLY A 90 -1.47 3.70 -3.34
CA GLY A 90 -0.09 3.47 -2.90
C GLY A 90 0.51 2.17 -3.42
N TYR A 91 1.80 1.95 -3.11
CA TYR A 91 2.58 0.80 -3.59
C TYR A 91 2.46 0.58 -5.11
N TYR A 92 2.77 1.62 -5.89
CA TYR A 92 2.61 1.66 -7.35
C TYR A 92 3.39 0.57 -8.12
N SER A 93 4.39 -0.06 -7.51
CA SER A 93 5.02 -1.25 -8.06
C SER A 93 4.03 -2.41 -8.27
N ARG A 94 2.94 -2.48 -7.48
CA ARG A 94 1.87 -3.47 -7.67
C ARG A 94 1.18 -3.32 -9.03
N ALA A 95 0.79 -2.10 -9.40
CA ALA A 95 0.19 -1.82 -10.72
C ALA A 95 1.13 -2.19 -11.87
N ARG A 96 2.42 -1.85 -11.74
CA ARG A 96 3.42 -2.23 -12.75
C ARG A 96 3.59 -3.74 -12.87
N ASN A 97 3.69 -4.42 -11.74
CA ASN A 97 3.79 -5.88 -11.72
C ASN A 97 2.54 -6.53 -12.30
N LEU A 98 1.34 -5.99 -12.04
CA LEU A 98 0.09 -6.43 -12.68
C LEU A 98 0.20 -6.37 -14.21
N LYS A 99 0.64 -5.24 -14.77
CA LYS A 99 0.84 -5.13 -16.22
C LYS A 99 1.86 -6.14 -16.75
N VAL A 100 3.02 -6.26 -16.09
CA VAL A 100 4.06 -7.21 -16.51
C VAL A 100 3.54 -8.64 -16.47
N ALA A 101 2.86 -9.05 -15.40
CA ALA A 101 2.27 -10.37 -15.27
C ALA A 101 1.15 -10.59 -16.29
N ALA A 102 0.33 -9.58 -16.61
CA ALA A 102 -0.68 -9.69 -17.65
C ALA A 102 -0.03 -9.95 -19.03
N GLN A 103 1.08 -9.27 -19.31
CA GLN A 103 1.89 -9.53 -20.50
C GLN A 103 2.49 -10.94 -20.50
N GLN A 104 2.97 -11.44 -19.36
CA GLN A 104 3.41 -12.83 -19.22
C GLN A 104 2.27 -13.81 -19.54
N VAL A 105 1.08 -13.60 -18.99
CA VAL A 105 -0.07 -14.47 -19.29
C VAL A 105 -0.44 -14.45 -20.78
N VAL A 106 -0.43 -13.29 -21.42
CA VAL A 106 -0.70 -13.19 -22.87
C VAL A 106 0.37 -13.91 -23.69
N ASN A 107 1.65 -13.70 -23.37
CA ASN A 107 2.76 -14.16 -24.20
C ASN A 107 3.15 -15.63 -23.94
N GLU A 108 3.12 -16.07 -22.69
CA GLU A 108 3.63 -17.38 -22.24
C GLU A 108 2.49 -18.40 -22.07
N PHE A 109 1.27 -17.95 -21.74
CA PHE A 109 0.11 -18.80 -21.48
C PHE A 109 -1.05 -18.58 -22.48
N GLY A 110 -0.78 -17.94 -23.62
CA GLY A 110 -1.76 -17.76 -24.70
C GLY A 110 -2.98 -16.90 -24.32
N GLY A 111 -2.84 -16.05 -23.30
CA GLY A 111 -3.93 -15.21 -22.79
C GLY A 111 -4.89 -15.92 -21.83
N GLN A 112 -4.61 -17.19 -21.48
CA GLN A 112 -5.34 -17.92 -20.46
C GLN A 112 -4.59 -17.87 -19.13
N PHE A 113 -5.29 -17.56 -18.05
CA PHE A 113 -4.66 -17.51 -16.73
C PHE A 113 -4.20 -18.92 -16.33
N PRO A 114 -2.95 -19.10 -15.84
CA PRO A 114 -2.48 -20.41 -15.43
C PRO A 114 -3.34 -20.99 -14.29
N GLU A 115 -3.57 -22.30 -14.31
CA GLU A 115 -4.52 -22.96 -13.41
C GLU A 115 -3.85 -23.69 -12.25
N THR A 116 -2.52 -23.92 -12.32
CA THR A 116 -1.75 -24.58 -11.26
C THR A 116 -1.07 -23.59 -10.32
N PHE A 117 -0.91 -23.96 -9.05
CA PHE A 117 -0.25 -23.12 -8.05
C PHE A 117 1.17 -22.72 -8.48
N GLU A 118 1.94 -23.68 -8.99
CA GLU A 118 3.32 -23.49 -9.41
C GLU A 118 3.42 -22.48 -10.55
N GLU A 119 2.56 -22.60 -11.58
CA GLU A 119 2.53 -21.68 -12.71
C GLU A 119 2.06 -20.28 -12.29
N ILE A 120 0.99 -20.19 -11.49
CA ILE A 120 0.48 -18.91 -10.97
C ILE A 120 1.57 -18.18 -10.18
N GLN A 121 2.35 -18.90 -9.37
CA GLN A 121 3.42 -18.31 -8.58
C GLN A 121 4.60 -17.78 -9.43
N THR A 122 4.75 -18.23 -10.68
CA THR A 122 5.80 -17.68 -11.57
C THR A 122 5.51 -16.24 -12.03
N LEU A 123 4.23 -15.83 -12.00
CA LEU A 123 3.81 -14.52 -12.48
C LEU A 123 4.39 -13.38 -11.63
N LYS A 124 4.80 -12.30 -12.30
CA LYS A 124 5.44 -11.15 -11.64
C LYS A 124 4.56 -10.54 -10.56
N GLY A 125 5.10 -10.46 -9.35
CA GLY A 125 4.41 -9.84 -8.21
C GLY A 125 3.37 -10.74 -7.53
N ILE A 126 3.23 -11.98 -7.99
CA ILE A 126 2.45 -13.01 -7.30
C ILE A 126 3.39 -13.77 -6.35
N GLY A 127 3.12 -13.63 -5.05
CA GLY A 127 3.80 -14.41 -4.01
C GLY A 127 2.95 -15.61 -3.58
N PRO A 128 3.47 -16.45 -2.67
CA PRO A 128 2.79 -17.67 -2.22
C PRO A 128 1.37 -17.45 -1.66
N TYR A 129 1.12 -16.33 -0.98
CA TYR A 129 -0.22 -15.96 -0.52
C TYR A 129 -1.19 -15.78 -1.70
N THR A 130 -0.83 -14.92 -2.66
CA THR A 130 -1.70 -14.58 -3.79
C THR A 130 -1.87 -15.77 -4.72
N ALA A 131 -0.83 -16.60 -4.90
CA ALA A 131 -0.95 -17.86 -5.62
C ALA A 131 -1.97 -18.79 -4.96
N GLY A 132 -1.89 -19.00 -3.64
CA GLY A 132 -2.86 -19.83 -2.92
C GLY A 132 -4.29 -19.26 -2.96
N ALA A 133 -4.44 -17.95 -2.85
CA ALA A 133 -5.74 -17.28 -2.96
C ALA A 133 -6.38 -17.49 -4.36
N ILE A 134 -5.64 -17.25 -5.44
CA ILE A 134 -6.16 -17.44 -6.80
C ILE A 134 -6.44 -18.93 -7.08
N SER A 135 -5.48 -19.79 -6.75
CA SER A 135 -5.58 -21.25 -6.96
C SER A 135 -6.83 -21.83 -6.30
N SER A 136 -7.10 -21.44 -5.05
CA SER A 136 -8.24 -21.95 -4.30
C SER A 136 -9.58 -21.33 -4.69
N ILE A 137 -9.62 -20.03 -4.98
CA ILE A 137 -10.88 -19.32 -5.26
C ILE A 137 -11.32 -19.51 -6.72
N ALA A 138 -10.38 -19.43 -7.67
CA ALA A 138 -10.71 -19.52 -9.10
C ALA A 138 -10.71 -20.96 -9.62
N PHE A 139 -9.82 -21.80 -9.09
CA PHE A 139 -9.54 -23.14 -9.63
C PHE A 139 -9.80 -24.28 -8.63
N GLU A 140 -10.39 -23.96 -7.48
CA GLU A 140 -10.80 -24.94 -6.44
C GLU A 140 -9.65 -25.86 -5.97
N LEU A 141 -8.40 -25.39 -6.06
CA LEU A 141 -7.25 -26.14 -5.57
C LEU A 141 -7.12 -26.00 -4.05
N PRO A 142 -6.80 -27.08 -3.30
CA PRO A 142 -6.65 -27.08 -1.84
C PRO A 142 -5.35 -26.41 -1.37
N GLU A 143 -5.12 -25.19 -1.82
CA GLU A 143 -3.93 -24.40 -1.54
C GLU A 143 -4.21 -23.32 -0.49
N PRO A 144 -3.48 -23.29 0.65
CA PRO A 144 -3.75 -22.34 1.71
C PRO A 144 -3.26 -20.91 1.38
N ALA A 145 -4.15 -19.93 1.51
CA ALA A 145 -3.86 -18.52 1.28
C ALA A 145 -3.33 -17.82 2.55
N ILE A 146 -2.06 -18.06 2.89
CA ILE A 146 -1.48 -17.62 4.18
C ILE A 146 -0.93 -16.19 4.15
N ASP A 147 -1.67 -15.25 4.74
CA ASP A 147 -1.25 -13.88 5.03
C ASP A 147 -0.90 -13.66 6.53
N GLY A 148 -0.66 -12.40 6.92
CA GLY A 148 -0.40 -12.03 8.31
C GLY A 148 -1.60 -12.24 9.25
N ASN A 149 -2.83 -12.16 8.74
CA ASN A 149 -4.02 -12.46 9.54
C ASN A 149 -4.14 -13.96 9.77
N LEU A 150 -3.92 -14.77 8.74
CA LEU A 150 -4.02 -16.22 8.84
C LEU A 150 -2.89 -16.80 9.68
N MET A 151 -1.67 -16.25 9.62
CA MET A 151 -0.62 -16.65 10.57
C MET A 151 -1.02 -16.35 12.03
N ARG A 152 -1.69 -15.23 12.32
CA ARG A 152 -2.22 -14.97 13.68
C ARG A 152 -3.29 -15.99 14.08
N VAL A 153 -4.24 -16.27 13.18
CA VAL A 153 -5.28 -17.28 13.43
C VAL A 153 -4.65 -18.64 13.68
N GLY A 154 -3.73 -19.08 12.81
CA GLY A 154 -3.03 -20.36 12.93
C GLY A 154 -2.18 -20.48 14.19
N SER A 155 -1.49 -19.41 14.58
CA SER A 155 -0.74 -19.38 15.85
C SER A 155 -1.63 -19.65 17.05
N ARG A 156 -2.85 -19.08 17.07
CA ARG A 156 -3.81 -19.30 18.16
C ARG A 156 -4.51 -20.65 18.07
N LEU A 157 -4.93 -21.03 16.86
CA LEU A 157 -5.68 -22.26 16.60
C LEU A 157 -4.84 -23.49 16.91
N PHE A 158 -3.59 -23.52 16.43
CA PHE A 158 -2.69 -24.67 16.52
C PHE A 158 -1.62 -24.54 17.61
N GLY A 159 -1.52 -23.37 18.28
CA GLY A 159 -0.51 -23.12 19.30
C GLY A 159 0.91 -22.85 18.76
N ILE A 160 1.04 -22.48 17.48
CA ILE A 160 2.35 -22.25 16.83
C ILE A 160 3.02 -20.99 17.38
N ASP A 161 4.15 -21.17 18.06
CA ASP A 161 4.97 -20.13 18.70
C ASP A 161 6.10 -19.59 17.79
N ALA A 162 6.14 -20.02 16.53
CA ALA A 162 7.12 -19.56 15.56
C ALA A 162 6.95 -18.06 15.28
N ASP A 163 8.08 -17.34 15.23
CA ASP A 163 8.11 -15.90 14.98
C ASP A 163 7.63 -15.60 13.54
N ILE A 164 6.46 -14.96 13.42
CA ILE A 164 5.82 -14.68 12.13
C ILE A 164 6.57 -13.61 11.31
N ALA A 165 7.56 -12.93 11.90
CA ALA A 165 8.43 -12.01 11.17
C ALA A 165 9.51 -12.74 10.34
N LYS A 166 9.76 -14.03 10.60
CA LYS A 166 10.76 -14.83 9.88
C LYS A 166 10.09 -15.60 8.74
N ALA A 167 10.60 -15.41 7.52
CA ALA A 167 10.08 -16.12 6.34
C ALA A 167 10.12 -17.65 6.51
N SER A 168 11.14 -18.18 7.20
CA SER A 168 11.28 -19.61 7.49
C SER A 168 10.19 -20.19 8.39
N SER A 169 9.43 -19.35 9.11
CA SER A 169 8.31 -19.78 9.95
C SER A 169 7.06 -20.13 9.13
N ARG A 170 6.93 -19.63 7.89
CA ARG A 170 5.73 -19.84 7.04
C ARG A 170 5.41 -21.33 6.86
N LYS A 171 6.43 -22.18 6.75
CA LYS A 171 6.27 -23.64 6.54
C LYS A 171 5.46 -24.33 7.64
N PHE A 172 5.54 -23.87 8.89
CA PHE A 172 4.79 -24.46 10.00
C PHE A 172 3.29 -24.16 9.88
N PHE A 173 2.95 -22.97 9.37
CA PHE A 173 1.57 -22.60 9.08
C PHE A 173 1.07 -23.32 7.84
N ASP A 174 1.92 -23.45 6.81
CA ASP A 174 1.60 -24.19 5.59
C ASP A 174 1.23 -25.65 5.89
N GLU A 175 2.08 -26.35 6.65
CA GLU A 175 1.82 -27.72 7.12
C GLU A 175 0.50 -27.84 7.89
N ALA A 176 0.26 -26.95 8.86
CA ALA A 176 -0.95 -26.98 9.67
C ALA A 176 -2.24 -26.67 8.88
N PHE A 177 -2.19 -25.71 7.94
CA PHE A 177 -3.37 -25.36 7.15
C PHE A 177 -3.66 -26.39 6.05
N ARG A 178 -2.64 -27.06 5.50
CA ARG A 178 -2.86 -28.18 4.56
C ARG A 178 -3.55 -29.37 5.21
N GLU A 179 -3.37 -29.59 6.51
CA GLU A 179 -4.07 -30.66 7.24
C GLU A 179 -5.58 -30.38 7.36
N VAL A 180 -5.99 -29.12 7.46
CA VAL A 180 -7.39 -28.75 7.75
C VAL A 180 -8.15 -28.15 6.58
N ILE A 181 -7.49 -27.72 5.50
CA ILE A 181 -8.17 -27.10 4.36
C ILE A 181 -9.18 -28.07 3.73
N SER A 182 -10.35 -27.57 3.38
CA SER A 182 -11.39 -28.35 2.71
C SER A 182 -10.96 -28.62 1.28
N HIS A 183 -10.99 -29.89 0.88
CA HIS A 183 -10.78 -30.28 -0.51
C HIS A 183 -12.04 -30.08 -1.38
N GLU A 184 -13.21 -29.90 -0.75
CA GLU A 184 -14.49 -29.67 -1.46
C GLU A 184 -14.78 -28.19 -1.66
N ALA A 185 -14.35 -27.32 -0.74
CA ALA A 185 -14.58 -25.88 -0.79
C ALA A 185 -13.35 -25.06 -0.33
N PRO A 186 -12.16 -25.23 -0.94
CA PRO A 186 -10.94 -24.57 -0.47
C PRO A 186 -10.98 -23.06 -0.60
N GLY A 187 -11.57 -22.54 -1.69
CA GLY A 187 -11.72 -21.10 -1.91
C GLY A 187 -12.58 -20.43 -0.83
N ASP A 188 -13.74 -21.01 -0.53
CA ASP A 188 -14.63 -20.51 0.53
C ASP A 188 -13.97 -20.62 1.91
N MET A 189 -13.23 -21.70 2.18
CA MET A 189 -12.52 -21.85 3.44
C MET A 189 -11.39 -20.82 3.63
N ASN A 190 -10.61 -20.54 2.58
CA ASN A 190 -9.62 -19.47 2.61
C ASN A 190 -10.26 -18.10 2.86
N GLN A 191 -11.38 -17.81 2.20
CA GLN A 191 -12.12 -16.56 2.43
C GLN A 191 -12.75 -16.50 3.83
N ALA A 192 -13.19 -17.62 4.38
CA ALA A 192 -13.67 -17.73 5.76
C ALA A 192 -12.55 -17.38 6.75
N PHE A 193 -11.34 -17.89 6.51
CA PHE A 193 -10.15 -17.54 7.29
C PHE A 193 -9.80 -16.05 7.21
N MET A 194 -9.91 -15.43 6.03
CA MET A 194 -9.72 -13.98 5.86
C MET A 194 -10.76 -13.18 6.67
N ASP A 195 -12.04 -13.59 6.62
CA ASP A 195 -13.12 -12.92 7.36
C ASP A 195 -12.96 -13.11 8.87
N LEU A 196 -12.65 -14.32 9.33
CA LEU A 196 -12.38 -14.63 10.73
C LEU A 196 -11.21 -13.80 11.26
N GLY A 197 -10.09 -13.78 10.53
CA GLY A 197 -8.90 -13.04 10.94
C GLY A 197 -9.16 -11.53 11.01
N SER A 198 -9.92 -10.97 10.06
CA SER A 198 -10.17 -9.53 10.01
C SER A 198 -11.21 -9.05 11.03
N SER A 199 -12.21 -9.85 11.38
CA SER A 199 -13.37 -9.40 12.17
C SER A 199 -13.49 -9.98 13.58
N ILE A 200 -13.05 -11.23 13.80
CA ILE A 200 -13.24 -11.95 15.07
C ILE A 200 -11.90 -12.17 15.77
N CYS A 201 -10.98 -12.87 15.10
CA CYS A 201 -9.67 -13.19 15.64
C CYS A 201 -8.69 -12.03 15.38
N THR A 202 -9.01 -10.86 15.93
CA THR A 202 -8.27 -9.60 15.76
C THR A 202 -6.95 -9.59 16.56
N PRO A 203 -5.99 -8.70 16.25
CA PRO A 203 -4.73 -8.62 16.99
C PRO A 203 -4.91 -8.36 18.49
N THR A 204 -5.81 -7.44 18.84
CA THR A 204 -6.10 -7.01 20.21
C THR A 204 -7.57 -7.27 20.53
N ASN A 205 -7.85 -7.87 21.69
CA ASN A 205 -9.20 -8.22 22.14
C ASN A 205 -10.01 -9.05 21.11
N PRO A 206 -9.54 -10.25 20.72
CA PRO A 206 -10.30 -11.12 19.82
C PRO A 206 -11.62 -11.55 20.46
N ASP A 207 -12.70 -11.57 19.69
CA ASP A 207 -14.03 -12.00 20.13
C ASP A 207 -14.13 -13.53 20.16
N CYS A 208 -13.46 -14.13 21.13
CA CYS A 208 -13.41 -15.58 21.27
C CYS A 208 -14.78 -16.18 21.62
N SER A 209 -15.67 -15.41 22.27
CA SER A 209 -17.03 -15.83 22.61
C SER A 209 -17.86 -16.17 21.38
N ASN A 210 -17.76 -15.34 20.34
CA ASN A 210 -18.49 -15.51 19.09
C ASN A 210 -17.66 -16.20 18.00
N CYS A 211 -16.46 -16.69 18.33
CA CYS A 211 -15.60 -17.36 17.38
C CYS A 211 -16.17 -18.75 17.01
N PRO A 212 -16.40 -19.05 15.72
CA PRO A 212 -16.91 -20.35 15.30
C PRO A 212 -15.90 -21.49 15.55
N LEU A 213 -14.63 -21.16 15.77
CA LEU A 213 -13.55 -22.13 15.98
C LEU A 213 -13.13 -22.25 17.45
N LYS A 214 -13.88 -21.68 18.40
CA LYS A 214 -13.47 -21.60 19.81
C LYS A 214 -13.16 -22.98 20.41
N ASP A 215 -13.95 -23.99 20.07
CA ASP A 215 -13.84 -25.34 20.64
C ASP A 215 -12.64 -26.11 20.09
N PHE A 216 -12.12 -25.70 18.92
CA PHE A 216 -10.92 -26.25 18.29
C PHE A 216 -9.64 -25.46 18.63
N CYS A 217 -9.78 -24.26 19.21
CA CYS A 217 -8.68 -23.32 19.37
C CYS A 217 -7.81 -23.60 20.60
N HIS A 218 -6.56 -24.00 20.36
CA HIS A 218 -5.58 -24.26 21.41
C HIS A 218 -5.41 -23.08 22.38
N ALA A 219 -5.23 -21.87 21.84
CA ALA A 219 -5.02 -20.68 22.65
C ALA A 219 -6.26 -20.28 23.46
N TYR A 220 -7.47 -20.63 23.00
CA TYR A 220 -8.70 -20.42 23.76
C TYR A 220 -8.79 -21.39 24.94
N GLN A 221 -8.57 -22.67 24.69
CA GLN A 221 -8.58 -23.72 25.72
C GLN A 221 -7.53 -23.48 26.82
N THR A 222 -6.36 -22.95 26.44
CA THR A 222 -5.25 -22.67 27.37
C THR A 222 -5.23 -21.24 27.91
N LYS A 223 -6.14 -20.37 27.46
CA LYS A 223 -6.21 -18.93 27.83
C LYS A 223 -4.91 -18.16 27.53
N THR A 224 -4.29 -18.44 26.38
CA THR A 224 -2.98 -17.87 25.96
C THR A 224 -3.06 -17.00 24.70
N GLN A 225 -4.26 -16.53 24.30
CA GLN A 225 -4.47 -15.80 23.05
C GLN A 225 -3.60 -14.54 22.91
N SER A 226 -3.30 -13.86 24.02
CA SER A 226 -2.43 -12.67 24.09
C SER A 226 -0.97 -12.97 23.80
N ASN A 227 -0.54 -14.23 23.90
CA ASN A 227 0.84 -14.66 23.63
C ASN A 227 1.09 -14.84 22.12
N TYR A 228 0.03 -14.84 21.31
CA TYR A 228 0.07 -15.14 19.89
C TYR A 228 -0.44 -13.98 19.03
N PRO A 229 0.17 -13.75 17.84
CA PRO A 229 1.33 -14.46 17.32
C PRO A 229 2.63 -13.95 17.96
N VAL A 230 3.65 -14.80 18.03
CA VAL A 230 5.00 -14.35 18.36
C VAL A 230 5.52 -13.52 17.19
N LYS A 231 5.92 -12.28 17.46
CA LYS A 231 6.42 -11.36 16.43
C LYS A 231 7.57 -10.52 16.96
N SER A 232 8.74 -10.64 16.34
CA SER A 232 9.89 -9.77 16.66
C SER A 232 9.60 -8.29 16.37
N LYS A 233 10.21 -7.39 17.16
CA LYS A 233 9.99 -5.94 17.04
C LYS A 233 10.42 -5.42 15.66
N LYS A 234 9.58 -4.56 15.06
CA LYS A 234 9.89 -3.89 13.79
C LYS A 234 10.90 -2.76 14.02
N VAL A 235 11.88 -2.63 13.13
CA VAL A 235 12.79 -1.48 13.08
C VAL A 235 11.98 -0.20 12.77
N PRO A 236 12.14 0.90 13.54
CA PRO A 236 11.43 2.14 13.26
C PRO A 236 11.83 2.70 11.87
N PRO A 237 10.91 3.37 11.17
CA PRO A 237 11.23 4.00 9.90
C PRO A 237 12.27 5.11 10.09
N LYS A 238 13.18 5.26 9.12
CA LYS A 238 14.22 6.31 9.13
C LYS A 238 13.61 7.66 8.69
N ASP A 239 13.90 8.73 9.42
CA ASP A 239 13.50 10.09 9.05
C ASP A 239 14.40 10.61 7.90
N VAL A 240 13.78 11.28 6.92
CA VAL A 240 14.42 11.94 5.78
C VAL A 240 13.78 13.30 5.58
N TYR A 241 14.60 14.32 5.31
CA TYR A 241 14.18 15.71 5.29
C TYR A 241 14.35 16.29 3.88
N TYR A 242 13.30 16.94 3.38
CA TYR A 242 13.26 17.55 2.07
C TYR A 242 12.81 19.00 2.14
N ILE A 243 13.33 19.82 1.24
CA ILE A 243 12.75 21.11 0.88
C ILE A 243 12.02 20.96 -0.45
N ALA A 244 10.76 21.39 -0.51
CA ALA A 244 9.95 21.36 -1.72
C ALA A 244 9.83 22.75 -2.34
N GLY A 245 10.15 22.85 -3.63
CA GLY A 245 10.00 24.07 -4.41
C GLY A 245 8.71 24.11 -5.21
N VAL A 246 7.73 24.91 -4.79
CA VAL A 246 6.58 25.27 -5.62
C VAL A 246 6.99 26.45 -6.50
N ILE A 247 7.43 26.16 -7.72
CA ILE A 247 8.03 27.15 -8.61
C ILE A 247 7.04 27.49 -9.73
N GLU A 248 6.66 28.76 -9.84
CA GLU A 248 5.70 29.27 -10.83
C GLU A 248 6.41 30.14 -11.88
N ASN A 249 6.10 29.95 -13.16
CA ASN A 249 6.58 30.80 -14.25
C ASN A 249 5.60 31.97 -14.54
N ASN A 250 5.97 32.83 -15.49
CA ASN A 250 5.12 33.97 -15.90
C ASN A 250 3.81 33.58 -16.58
N GLN A 251 3.69 32.35 -17.07
CA GLN A 251 2.49 31.81 -17.71
C GLN A 251 1.52 31.17 -16.71
N LYS A 252 1.78 31.26 -15.39
CA LYS A 252 1.01 30.62 -14.32
C LYS A 252 1.07 29.09 -14.36
N GLU A 253 2.18 28.57 -14.85
CA GLU A 253 2.47 27.14 -14.84
C GLU A 253 3.48 26.84 -13.73
N PHE A 254 3.42 25.61 -13.22
CA PHE A 254 4.27 25.11 -12.16
C PHE A 254 5.27 24.11 -12.71
N LEU A 255 6.51 24.19 -12.21
CA LEU A 255 7.54 23.19 -12.51
C LEU A 255 7.23 21.91 -11.75
N ILE A 256 6.99 20.83 -12.49
CA ILE A 256 6.79 19.48 -11.97
C ILE A 256 7.82 18.56 -12.61
N VAL A 257 8.44 17.71 -11.80
CA VAL A 257 9.48 16.79 -12.22
C VAL A 257 8.94 15.36 -12.17
N GLN A 258 9.33 14.52 -13.13
CA GLN A 258 9.04 13.09 -13.10
C GLN A 258 10.17 12.33 -12.40
N ARG A 259 9.83 11.49 -11.41
CA ARG A 259 10.84 10.66 -10.72
C ARG A 259 11.47 9.64 -11.67
N PRO A 260 12.73 9.22 -11.42
CA PRO A 260 13.38 8.17 -12.20
C PRO A 260 12.58 6.87 -12.31
N GLU A 261 12.93 6.03 -13.28
CA GLU A 261 12.24 4.75 -13.53
C GLU A 261 12.37 3.73 -12.39
N LYS A 262 13.37 3.90 -11.52
CA LYS A 262 13.68 2.99 -10.42
C LYS A 262 13.66 3.74 -9.09
N GLY A 263 13.34 3.01 -8.03
CA GLY A 263 13.35 3.53 -6.67
C GLY A 263 11.98 3.96 -6.15
N LEU A 264 12.00 4.73 -5.07
CA LEU A 264 10.79 5.14 -4.36
C LEU A 264 9.95 6.08 -5.22
N LEU A 265 8.66 5.75 -5.38
CA LEU A 265 7.68 6.52 -6.16
C LEU A 265 8.09 6.70 -7.64
N ALA A 266 8.78 5.71 -8.22
CA ALA A 266 9.27 5.73 -9.60
C ALA A 266 8.20 6.20 -10.61
N LYS A 267 8.63 7.00 -11.62
CA LYS A 267 7.82 7.64 -12.68
C LYS A 267 6.60 8.46 -12.23
N LEU A 268 6.43 8.71 -10.93
CA LEU A 268 5.39 9.62 -10.47
C LEU A 268 5.86 11.06 -10.54
N TRP A 269 4.91 11.96 -10.71
CA TRP A 269 5.15 13.39 -10.82
C TRP A 269 5.25 14.03 -9.45
N HIS A 270 6.11 15.05 -9.30
CA HIS A 270 6.30 15.75 -8.03
C HIS A 270 6.80 17.19 -8.21
N TYR A 271 6.52 18.06 -7.26
CA TYR A 271 7.27 19.31 -7.14
C TYR A 271 8.75 18.99 -6.91
N PRO A 272 9.69 19.78 -7.47
CA PRO A 272 11.11 19.68 -7.17
C PRO A 272 11.38 19.53 -5.68
N LEU A 273 12.17 18.51 -5.32
CA LEU A 273 12.55 18.21 -3.95
C LEU A 273 14.07 18.21 -3.86
N GLU A 274 14.59 18.85 -2.82
CA GLU A 274 16.02 18.81 -2.46
C GLU A 274 16.17 18.14 -1.08
N GLU A 275 16.99 17.09 -0.99
CA GLU A 275 17.25 16.39 0.27
C GLU A 275 18.26 17.20 1.10
N VAL A 276 17.93 17.44 2.37
CA VAL A 276 18.76 18.23 3.29
C VAL A 276 19.03 17.46 4.58
N SER A 277 20.04 17.90 5.34
CA SER A 277 20.28 17.38 6.68
C SER A 277 19.17 17.81 7.65
N ALA A 278 19.06 17.11 8.78
CA ALA A 278 18.11 17.47 9.83
C ALA A 278 18.41 18.88 10.41
N GLU A 279 19.69 19.23 10.49
CA GLU A 279 20.18 20.51 10.97
C GLU A 279 19.75 21.65 10.02
N THR A 280 19.99 21.49 8.71
CA THR A 280 19.58 22.46 7.69
C THR A 280 18.06 22.60 7.64
N PHE A 281 17.33 21.49 7.67
CA PHE A 281 15.87 21.50 7.71
C PHE A 281 15.33 22.32 8.90
N LYS A 282 15.89 22.09 10.10
CA LYS A 282 15.48 22.80 11.32
C LYS A 282 15.83 24.28 11.27
N SER A 283 16.98 24.63 10.70
CA SER A 283 17.37 26.03 10.45
C SER A 283 16.33 26.72 9.57
N TYR A 284 15.99 26.15 8.41
CA TYR A 284 14.98 26.72 7.52
C TYR A 284 13.58 26.76 8.13
N GLN A 285 13.21 25.74 8.89
CA GLN A 285 11.94 25.70 9.61
C GLN A 285 11.81 26.81 10.66
N THR A 286 12.92 27.26 11.25
CA THR A 286 12.91 28.28 12.31
C THR A 286 13.07 29.69 11.76
N ASN A 287 13.94 29.86 10.77
CA ASN A 287 14.32 31.19 10.29
C ASN A 287 13.33 31.76 9.26
N TYR A 288 12.58 30.91 8.55
CA TYR A 288 11.69 31.33 7.45
C TYR A 288 10.20 31.20 7.81
N VAL A 289 9.83 31.54 9.05
CA VAL A 289 8.45 31.50 9.53
C VAL A 289 7.71 32.79 9.16
N LYS A 290 6.38 32.71 8.99
CA LYS A 290 5.50 33.86 8.78
C LYS A 290 5.56 34.80 10.02
N GLN A 291 6.35 35.87 9.95
CA GLN A 291 6.37 36.89 11.00
C GLN A 291 5.09 37.75 10.93
N GLU A 292 4.24 37.71 11.95
CA GLU A 292 3.12 38.65 12.11
C GLU A 292 3.55 39.99 12.75
N GLN A 293 4.77 40.09 13.29
CA GLN A 293 5.28 41.30 13.92
C GLN A 293 6.78 41.48 13.66
N GLN A 294 7.14 42.25 12.64
CA GLN A 294 8.46 42.86 12.54
C GLN A 294 8.30 44.37 12.78
N LEU A 295 8.32 44.74 14.06
CA LEU A 295 8.38 46.13 14.53
C LEU A 295 9.58 46.31 15.47
N ALA A 296 10.69 45.63 15.15
CA ALA A 296 12.00 45.90 15.74
C ALA A 296 12.95 46.25 14.60
N LEU A 297 13.24 47.55 14.50
CA LEU A 297 14.03 48.22 13.47
C LEU A 297 15.55 47.89 13.48
N ASP A 298 15.99 46.88 14.23
CA ASP A 298 17.43 46.66 14.51
C ASP A 298 17.97 45.27 14.15
N LEU A 299 17.34 44.56 13.20
CA LEU A 299 17.94 43.35 12.63
C LEU A 299 17.84 43.40 11.11
N ILE A 300 18.70 44.23 10.49
CA ILE A 300 19.19 43.91 9.14
C ILE A 300 20.18 42.76 9.32
N ALA A 301 19.64 41.56 9.57
CA ALA A 301 20.32 40.39 9.06
C ALA A 301 20.16 40.51 7.55
N GLU A 302 21.26 40.64 6.82
CA GLU A 302 21.25 40.35 5.39
C GLU A 302 20.53 39.00 5.26
N ASP A 303 19.34 38.99 4.66
CA ASP A 303 18.60 37.75 4.42
C ASP A 303 19.56 36.86 3.63
N GLU A 304 20.21 35.88 4.29
CA GLU A 304 20.98 34.87 3.56
C GLU A 304 19.98 34.26 2.58
N PRO A 305 20.22 34.38 1.26
CA PRO A 305 19.26 33.89 0.30
C PRO A 305 19.07 32.39 0.53
N LEU A 306 17.84 31.94 0.33
CA LEU A 306 17.50 30.52 0.48
C LEU A 306 18.37 29.70 -0.48
N ASP A 307 19.39 29.03 0.07
CA ASP A 307 20.40 28.28 -0.66
C ASP A 307 19.87 26.90 -1.08
N ILE A 308 18.77 26.93 -1.84
CA ILE A 308 18.13 25.74 -2.41
C ILE A 308 17.92 25.97 -3.90
N PHE A 309 18.04 24.91 -4.69
CA PHE A 309 17.92 24.96 -6.15
C PHE A 309 18.77 26.08 -6.77
N THR A 310 19.99 26.28 -6.27
CA THR A 310 20.85 27.45 -6.55
C THR A 310 21.26 27.56 -8.02
N GLU A 311 21.25 26.44 -8.72
CA GLU A 311 21.48 26.36 -10.18
C GLU A 311 20.31 26.95 -11.01
N LEU A 312 19.17 27.24 -10.39
CA LEU A 312 17.97 27.73 -11.06
C LEU A 312 17.72 29.22 -10.72
N PRO A 313 17.37 30.07 -11.71
CA PRO A 313 17.12 31.49 -11.50
C PRO A 313 15.74 31.73 -10.86
N ILE A 314 15.60 31.38 -9.58
CA ILE A 314 14.35 31.43 -8.82
C ILE A 314 14.40 32.54 -7.78
N ILE A 315 13.35 33.34 -7.74
CA ILE A 315 13.11 34.33 -6.70
C ILE A 315 12.16 33.71 -5.68
N TRP A 316 12.70 33.31 -4.53
CA TRP A 316 11.97 32.68 -3.44
C TRP A 316 11.22 33.70 -2.58
N GLN A 317 10.10 33.30 -2.00
CA GLN A 317 9.54 34.01 -0.85
C GLN A 317 10.40 33.78 0.38
N THR A 318 10.50 34.82 1.23
CA THR A 318 11.23 34.79 2.51
C THR A 318 10.55 33.96 3.61
N ARG A 319 9.49 33.22 3.28
CA ARG A 319 8.80 32.33 4.22
C ARG A 319 8.46 30.99 3.60
N HIS A 320 8.50 29.95 4.42
CA HIS A 320 7.93 28.66 4.06
C HIS A 320 6.40 28.68 4.18
N LEU A 321 5.74 27.75 3.50
CA LEU A 321 4.29 27.54 3.52
C LEU A 321 3.86 26.49 4.55
N GLY A 322 4.81 25.80 5.18
CA GLY A 322 4.58 24.84 6.25
C GLY A 322 5.28 23.51 6.01
N GLU A 323 5.24 22.64 7.02
CA GLU A 323 5.78 21.29 6.96
C GLU A 323 4.67 20.28 6.64
N VAL A 324 4.94 19.40 5.68
CA VAL A 324 4.12 18.22 5.40
C VAL A 324 4.89 16.96 5.78
N LYS A 325 4.31 16.17 6.68
CA LYS A 325 4.85 14.87 7.10
C LYS A 325 4.17 13.72 6.35
N HIS A 326 4.96 12.75 5.91
CA HIS A 326 4.45 11.53 5.27
C HIS A 326 5.21 10.29 5.74
N VAL A 327 4.48 9.23 6.09
CA VAL A 327 5.06 7.99 6.62
C VAL A 327 4.92 6.89 5.57
N PHE A 328 6.05 6.33 5.17
CA PHE A 328 6.15 5.07 4.43
C PHE A 328 6.43 3.91 5.40
N SER A 329 6.39 2.68 4.88
CA SER A 329 6.66 1.49 5.71
C SER A 329 8.06 1.43 6.32
N HIS A 330 9.05 2.08 5.71
CA HIS A 330 10.47 2.06 6.11
C HIS A 330 11.10 3.45 6.24
N LEU A 331 10.37 4.51 5.86
CA LEU A 331 10.85 5.90 5.88
C LEU A 331 9.78 6.83 6.41
N ARG A 332 10.18 7.98 6.93
CA ARG A 332 9.30 9.10 7.23
C ARG A 332 9.89 10.34 6.57
N TRP A 333 9.11 10.96 5.67
CA TRP A 333 9.47 12.21 5.02
C TRP A 333 8.94 13.39 5.81
N HIS A 334 9.82 14.36 6.01
CA HIS A 334 9.55 15.69 6.51
C HIS A 334 9.81 16.66 5.36
N VAL A 335 8.77 17.35 4.88
CA VAL A 335 8.88 18.19 3.68
C VAL A 335 8.50 19.62 4.02
N LEU A 336 9.46 20.55 3.96
CA LEU A 336 9.22 21.97 4.17
C LEU A 336 8.98 22.65 2.83
N VAL A 337 7.86 23.35 2.68
CA VAL A 337 7.41 23.87 1.38
C VAL A 337 7.78 25.33 1.22
N PHE A 338 8.43 25.67 0.11
CA PHE A 338 8.71 27.05 -0.29
C PHE A 338 8.04 27.36 -1.62
N TYR A 339 7.72 28.64 -1.83
CA TYR A 339 7.20 29.12 -3.10
C TYR A 339 8.18 30.08 -3.74
N GLY A 340 8.44 29.88 -5.02
CA GLY A 340 9.31 30.72 -5.83
C GLY A 340 8.67 31.09 -7.15
N ARG A 341 9.15 32.18 -7.73
CA ARG A 341 8.83 32.57 -9.11
C ARG A 341 10.08 32.64 -9.95
N THR A 342 9.94 32.36 -11.23
CA THR A 342 11.04 32.53 -12.17
C THR A 342 10.59 33.26 -13.42
N ASN A 343 11.46 34.17 -13.87
CA ASN A 343 11.38 34.80 -15.19
C ASN A 343 12.42 34.21 -16.16
N GLY A 344 13.32 33.36 -15.65
CA GLY A 344 14.37 32.73 -16.43
C GLY A 344 13.84 31.54 -17.23
N LYS A 345 14.42 31.31 -18.40
CA LYS A 345 14.26 30.03 -19.11
C LYS A 345 15.39 29.12 -18.64
N PHE A 346 15.02 28.00 -18.04
CA PHE A 346 15.94 26.92 -17.71
C PHE A 346 15.29 25.60 -18.05
N ASP A 347 16.13 24.60 -18.25
CA ASP A 347 15.72 23.22 -18.41
C ASP A 347 16.20 22.43 -17.20
N LEU A 348 15.32 21.62 -16.64
CA LEU A 348 15.63 20.73 -15.51
C LEU A 348 15.36 19.32 -16.01
N GLU A 349 16.30 18.40 -15.81
CA GLU A 349 16.13 17.02 -16.29
C GLU A 349 14.83 16.40 -15.75
N GLY A 350 13.96 15.96 -16.66
CA GLY A 350 12.63 15.42 -16.33
C GLY A 350 11.62 16.47 -15.82
N GLY A 351 11.95 17.76 -15.89
CA GLY A 351 11.13 18.90 -15.50
C GLY A 351 10.22 19.37 -16.62
N HIS A 352 8.95 19.57 -16.30
CA HIS A 352 7.92 20.03 -17.22
C HIS A 352 7.06 21.10 -16.55
N TRP A 353 6.54 22.02 -17.35
CA TRP A 353 5.64 23.07 -16.89
C TRP A 353 4.19 22.62 -17.07
N PHE A 354 3.41 22.67 -15.99
CA PHE A 354 1.99 22.32 -16.00
C PHE A 354 1.17 23.47 -15.42
N ALA A 355 0.09 23.86 -16.11
CA ALA A 355 -0.92 24.67 -15.46
C ALA A 355 -1.62 23.84 -14.37
N GLU A 356 -2.08 24.48 -13.29
CA GLU A 356 -2.73 23.79 -12.17
C GLU A 356 -3.96 22.97 -12.61
N LYS A 357 -4.70 23.46 -13.60
CA LYS A 357 -5.84 22.75 -14.21
C LYS A 357 -5.46 21.40 -14.84
N ASP A 358 -4.20 21.24 -15.23
CA ASP A 358 -3.69 20.06 -15.92
C ASP A 358 -3.09 19.04 -14.93
N PHE A 359 -3.03 19.37 -13.63
CA PHE A 359 -2.56 18.44 -12.59
C PHE A 359 -3.41 17.17 -12.50
N GLU A 360 -4.68 17.25 -12.89
CA GLU A 360 -5.56 16.09 -12.95
C GLU A 360 -5.16 15.10 -14.04
N SER A 361 -4.36 15.50 -15.03
CA SER A 361 -3.91 14.61 -16.10
C SER A 361 -2.69 13.77 -15.71
N ILE A 362 -1.90 14.25 -14.74
CA ILE A 362 -0.71 13.56 -14.23
C ILE A 362 -1.00 12.82 -12.92
N THR A 363 -0.09 11.92 -12.54
CA THR A 363 -0.23 11.09 -11.33
C THR A 363 0.69 11.58 -10.21
N PHE A 364 0.10 12.14 -9.16
CA PHE A 364 0.81 12.56 -7.96
C PHE A 364 0.76 11.49 -6.86
N PRO A 365 1.86 11.18 -6.17
CA PRO A 365 1.80 10.42 -4.94
C PRO A 365 1.10 11.24 -3.85
N THR A 366 0.51 10.56 -2.86
CA THR A 366 -0.26 11.22 -1.78
C THR A 366 0.51 12.33 -1.06
N ILE A 367 1.84 12.21 -0.90
CA ILE A 367 2.65 13.29 -0.33
C ILE A 367 2.60 14.56 -1.18
N GLN A 368 2.68 14.44 -2.50
CA GLN A 368 2.61 15.59 -3.41
C GLN A 368 1.21 16.19 -3.49
N GLN A 369 0.16 15.35 -3.45
CA GLN A 369 -1.23 15.83 -3.31
C GLN A 369 -1.38 16.69 -2.03
N LYS A 370 -0.76 16.29 -0.92
CA LYS A 370 -0.71 17.11 0.30
C LYS A 370 0.07 18.40 0.12
N LEU A 371 1.18 18.41 -0.65
CA LEU A 371 1.92 19.64 -0.95
C LEU A 371 1.08 20.63 -1.78
N VAL A 372 0.36 20.13 -2.79
CA VAL A 372 -0.57 20.93 -3.60
C VAL A 372 -1.66 21.55 -2.72
N ALA A 373 -2.23 20.77 -1.81
CA ALA A 373 -3.21 21.26 -0.83
C ALA A 373 -2.61 22.32 0.11
N GLN A 374 -1.41 22.08 0.66
CA GLN A 374 -0.69 23.01 1.53
C GLN A 374 -0.45 24.37 0.84
N TYR A 375 -0.08 24.34 -0.43
CA TYR A 375 0.07 25.55 -1.25
C TYR A 375 -1.27 26.28 -1.45
N SER A 376 -2.31 25.54 -1.84
CA SER A 376 -3.65 26.06 -2.10
C SER A 376 -4.27 26.75 -0.87
N GLU A 377 -4.09 26.16 0.32
CA GLU A 377 -4.54 26.74 1.59
C GLU A 377 -3.84 28.07 1.88
N ASN A 378 -2.52 28.13 1.67
CA ASN A 378 -1.73 29.35 1.84
C ASN A 378 -2.10 30.46 0.82
N GLN A 379 -2.57 30.09 -0.37
CA GLN A 379 -3.09 31.04 -1.35
C GLN A 379 -4.45 31.63 -0.94
N LYS A 380 -5.36 30.82 -0.39
CA LYS A 380 -6.69 31.30 0.04
C LYS A 380 -6.60 32.34 1.15
N VAL A 381 -5.69 32.15 2.10
CA VAL A 381 -5.43 33.11 3.19
C VAL A 381 -4.97 34.48 2.66
N ARG A 382 -4.34 34.54 1.47
CA ARG A 382 -3.96 35.81 0.82
C ARG A 382 -5.10 36.56 0.13
N LYS A 383 -6.24 35.92 -0.16
CA LYS A 383 -7.39 36.57 -0.80
C LYS A 383 -8.40 37.15 0.20
N VAL A 384 -8.23 36.84 1.48
CA VAL A 384 -9.15 37.22 2.58
C VAL A 384 -8.56 38.35 3.44
N LEU A 385 -7.26 38.64 3.28
CA LEU A 385 -6.55 39.83 3.77
C LEU A 385 -6.37 40.80 2.62
#